data_AF-A0AAW6MAE3-F1
#
_entry.id   AF-A0AAW6MAE3-F1
#
_cell.length_a   1.000
_cell.length_b   1.000
_cell.length_c   1.000
_cell.angle_alpha   90.00
_cell.angle_beta   90.00
_cell.angle_gamma   90.00
#
_symmetry.space_group_name_H-M   'P 1'
#
loop_
_entity.id
_entity.type
_entity.pdbx_description
1 polymer ?
#
loop_
_entity_poly.entity_id
_entity_poly.type
_entity_poly.pdbx_seq_one_letter_code
_entity_poly.pdbx_strand_id
1 'polypeptide(L)'
;FILSDYVVSDTSPAYTGNQFSSLTGNDEENLNREKETILIVEDNQELRFFIRTIFAQFFNVIEAENGNIGLEKSKLYMPDIIISDVMMPEIDGIEMVR
;
A
#
# COMPACT_ATOMS: atom_id res chain seq x y z
N PHE A 1 4.57 -12.20 -11.45
CA PHE A 1 5.71 -11.40 -11.92
C PHE A 1 6.36 -10.79 -10.70
N ILE A 2 7.69 -10.83 -10.69
CA ILE A 2 8.59 -10.75 -9.55
C ILE A 2 8.56 -9.37 -8.86
N LEU A 3 8.78 -9.41 -7.54
CA LEU A 3 9.07 -8.30 -6.63
C LEU A 3 10.13 -7.33 -7.20
N SER A 4 9.78 -6.06 -7.32
CA SER A 4 10.69 -4.92 -7.27
C SER A 4 9.97 -3.94 -6.35
N ASP A 5 10.31 -3.89 -5.06
CA ASP A 5 11.26 -2.88 -4.56
C ASP A 5 12.19 -3.38 -3.45
N TYR A 6 12.76 -4.58 -3.60
CA TYR A 6 13.91 -4.99 -2.77
C TYR A 6 15.19 -4.34 -3.30
N VAL A 7 15.61 -3.22 -2.70
CA VAL A 7 16.96 -2.68 -2.91
C VAL A 7 17.93 -3.54 -2.11
N VAL A 8 18.48 -4.55 -2.78
CA VAL A 8 19.69 -5.25 -2.36
C VAL A 8 20.85 -4.27 -2.51
N SER A 9 21.33 -3.73 -1.39
CA SER A 9 22.63 -3.07 -1.36
C SER A 9 23.74 -4.12 -1.28
N ASP A 10 24.00 -4.85 -2.37
CA ASP A 10 25.35 -5.25 -2.76
C ASP A 10 25.41 -5.97 -4.13
N THR A 11 26.53 -5.77 -4.82
CA THR A 11 27.07 -6.47 -6.02
C THR A 11 26.75 -5.99 -7.46
N SER A 12 27.78 -5.32 -8.01
CA SER A 12 28.32 -5.40 -9.38
C SER A 12 27.86 -4.36 -10.45
N PRO A 13 28.79 -3.74 -11.23
CA PRO A 13 28.60 -2.44 -11.88
C PRO A 13 27.87 -2.45 -13.24
N ALA A 14 27.27 -3.57 -13.66
CA ALA A 14 26.91 -3.77 -15.07
C ALA A 14 25.49 -3.35 -15.49
N TYR A 15 24.64 -2.84 -14.57
CA TYR A 15 23.22 -2.56 -14.84
C TYR A 15 22.81 -1.10 -14.67
N THR A 16 23.72 -0.15 -14.89
CA THR A 16 23.34 1.27 -14.96
C THR A 16 23.06 1.65 -16.40
N GLY A 17 21.78 1.78 -16.75
CA GLY A 17 21.40 2.32 -18.04
C GLY A 17 19.90 2.32 -18.27
N ASN A 18 19.28 3.47 -18.02
CA ASN A 18 18.23 4.04 -18.87
C ASN A 18 16.74 3.99 -18.49
N GLN A 19 16.29 3.63 -17.27
CA GLN A 19 14.83 3.57 -17.00
C GLN A 19 14.35 4.05 -15.60
N PHE A 20 15.13 4.81 -14.82
CA PHE A 20 14.75 5.17 -13.44
C PHE A 20 14.24 6.61 -13.24
N SER A 21 13.98 7.37 -14.32
CA SER A 21 13.64 8.80 -14.20
C SER A 21 12.15 9.13 -14.13
N SER A 22 11.24 8.16 -14.12
CA SER A 22 9.79 8.43 -14.21
C SER A 22 8.89 7.79 -13.14
N LEU A 23 9.44 7.18 -12.09
CA LEU A 23 8.64 6.54 -11.03
C LEU A 23 8.41 7.40 -9.78
N THR A 24 8.88 8.66 -9.79
CA THR A 24 8.51 9.65 -8.77
C THR A 24 7.27 10.42 -9.25
N GLY A 25 6.11 9.78 -9.21
CA GLY A 25 4.82 10.42 -9.42
C GLY A 25 4.01 10.35 -8.14
N ASN A 26 3.53 11.48 -7.64
CA ASN A 26 2.64 11.52 -6.47
C ASN A 26 1.36 10.70 -6.80
N ASP A 27 1.18 9.55 -6.14
CA ASP A 27 0.10 8.59 -6.39
C ASP A 27 -1.30 9.08 -5.94
N GLU A 28 -1.42 10.34 -5.50
CA GLU A 28 -2.67 10.90 -4.96
C GLU A 28 -3.75 11.23 -6.01
N GLU A 29 -3.43 11.23 -7.32
CA GLU A 29 -4.34 11.81 -8.34
C GLU A 29 -4.98 10.83 -9.36
N ASN A 30 -4.75 9.52 -9.31
CA ASN A 30 -5.33 8.57 -10.29
C ASN A 30 -6.23 7.50 -9.68
N LEU A 31 -7.09 7.86 -8.72
CA LEU A 31 -8.20 6.98 -8.33
C LEU A 31 -9.16 6.85 -9.52
N ASN A 32 -9.27 5.64 -10.07
CA ASN A 32 -10.20 5.35 -11.15
C ASN A 32 -11.62 5.41 -10.59
N ARG A 33 -12.42 6.38 -11.03
CA ARG A 33 -13.79 6.60 -10.54
C ARG A 33 -14.76 5.46 -10.85
N GLU A 34 -14.40 4.53 -11.72
CA GLU A 34 -15.18 3.33 -12.05
C GLU A 34 -14.83 2.13 -11.15
N LYS A 35 -13.77 2.23 -10.34
CA LYS A 35 -13.34 1.18 -9.41
C LYS A 35 -13.68 1.54 -7.97
N GLU A 36 -14.12 0.53 -7.22
CA GLU A 36 -14.24 0.61 -5.77
C GLU A 36 -12.86 0.83 -5.13
N THR A 37 -12.84 1.44 -3.95
CA THR A 37 -11.62 1.79 -3.21
C THR A 37 -11.44 0.88 -2.00
N ILE A 38 -10.24 0.33 -1.86
CA ILE A 38 -9.86 -0.54 -0.74
C ILE A 38 -8.70 0.09 0.05
N LEU A 39 -8.82 0.09 1.37
CA LEU A 39 -7.76 0.48 2.30
C LEU A 39 -7.14 -0.77 2.93
N ILE A 40 -5.82 -0.89 2.87
CA ILE A 40 -5.04 -1.99 3.48
C ILE A 40 -4.22 -1.45 4.65
N VAL A 41 -4.41 -2.02 5.84
CA VAL A 41 -3.74 -1.67 7.09
C VAL A 41 -3.04 -2.92 7.67
N GLU A 42 -1.71 -2.93 7.65
CA GLU A 42 -0.87 -4.13 7.82
C GLU A 42 0.59 -3.78 8.19
N ASP A 43 0.98 -3.85 9.46
CA ASP A 43 2.28 -3.33 9.91
C ASP A 43 3.50 -4.02 9.25
N ASN A 44 3.33 -5.21 8.67
CA ASN A 44 4.34 -5.86 7.87
C ASN A 44 4.37 -5.37 6.41
N GLN A 45 5.43 -4.65 6.03
CA GLN A 45 5.62 -4.12 4.68
C GLN A 45 5.55 -5.19 3.56
N GLU A 46 6.14 -6.37 3.75
CA GLU A 46 6.14 -7.42 2.73
C GLU A 46 4.73 -7.98 2.52
N LEU A 47 4.00 -8.23 3.60
CA LEU A 47 2.64 -8.73 3.55
C LEU A 47 1.69 -7.69 2.94
N ARG A 48 1.81 -6.43 3.36
CA ARG A 48 1.08 -5.31 2.76
C ARG A 48 1.29 -5.23 1.24
N PHE A 49 2.54 -5.28 0.79
CA PHE A 49 2.87 -5.22 -0.63
C PHE A 49 2.27 -6.41 -1.41
N PHE A 50 2.30 -7.61 -0.82
CA PHE A 50 1.69 -8.80 -1.39
C PHE A 50 0.18 -8.62 -1.57
N ILE A 51 -0.53 -8.17 -0.52
CA ILE A 51 -1.98 -7.91 -0.55
C ILE A 51 -2.30 -6.85 -1.61
N ARG A 52 -1.58 -5.73 -1.62
CA ARG A 52 -1.72 -4.65 -2.61
C ARG A 52 -1.64 -5.19 -4.04
N THR A 53 -0.67 -6.05 -4.32
CA THR A 53 -0.45 -6.62 -5.65
C THR A 53 -1.64 -7.48 -6.12
N ILE A 54 -2.32 -8.18 -5.20
CA ILE A 54 -3.52 -8.97 -5.51
C ILE A 54 -4.68 -8.04 -5.93
N PHE A 55 -4.90 -6.95 -5.18
CA PHE A 55 -6.08 -6.09 -5.32
C PHE A 55 -5.92 -4.93 -6.31
N ALA A 56 -4.70 -4.50 -6.64
CA ALA A 56 -4.44 -3.34 -7.52
C ALA A 56 -5.05 -3.47 -8.93
N GLN A 57 -5.28 -4.70 -9.41
CA GLN A 57 -5.94 -4.91 -10.69
C GLN A 57 -7.45 -4.62 -10.64
N PHE A 58 -8.10 -4.82 -9.47
CA PHE A 58 -9.55 -4.76 -9.30
C PHE A 58 -10.02 -3.45 -8.65
N PHE A 59 -9.24 -2.90 -7.72
CA PHE A 59 -9.63 -1.76 -6.87
C PHE A 59 -8.65 -0.61 -7.00
N ASN A 60 -9.07 0.58 -6.57
CA ASN A 60 -8.14 1.62 -6.16
C ASN A 60 -7.59 1.27 -4.78
N VAL A 61 -6.28 1.06 -4.67
CA VAL A 61 -5.67 0.58 -3.43
C VAL A 61 -5.02 1.74 -2.67
N ILE A 62 -5.38 1.86 -1.40
CA ILE A 62 -4.80 2.78 -0.43
C ILE A 62 -4.14 1.97 0.67
N GLU A 63 -2.98 2.40 1.16
CA GLU A 63 -2.20 1.66 2.15
C GLU A 63 -1.91 2.54 3.37
N ALA A 64 -1.96 1.97 4.58
CA ALA A 64 -1.57 2.63 5.82
C ALA A 64 -0.76 1.73 6.76
N GLU A 65 0.50 2.09 7.08
CA GLU A 65 1.48 1.30 7.88
C GLU A 65 1.08 0.89 9.30
N ASN A 66 0.03 1.51 9.87
CA ASN A 66 -0.48 1.18 11.20
C ASN A 66 -1.94 1.65 11.35
N GLY A 67 -2.58 1.29 12.47
CA GLY A 67 -3.96 1.66 12.77
C GLY A 67 -4.22 3.18 12.84
N ASN A 68 -3.26 3.98 13.31
CA ASN A 68 -3.39 5.44 13.37
C ASN A 68 -3.53 6.05 11.96
N ILE A 69 -2.59 5.70 11.06
CA ILE A 69 -2.61 6.16 9.67
C ILE A 69 -3.82 5.55 8.94
N GLY A 70 -4.20 4.32 9.28
CA GLY A 70 -5.38 3.65 8.75
C GLY A 70 -6.66 4.41 9.07
N LEU A 71 -6.81 4.87 10.31
CA LEU A 71 -7.96 5.65 10.76
C LEU A 71 -8.03 7.03 10.10
N GLU A 72 -6.88 7.70 9.91
CA GLU A 72 -6.85 8.99 9.21
C GLU A 72 -7.23 8.82 7.73
N LYS A 73 -6.66 7.81 7.06
CA LYS A 73 -6.95 7.54 5.65
C LYS A 73 -8.38 7.04 5.44
N SER A 74 -8.95 6.26 6.35
CA SER A 74 -10.35 5.82 6.23
C SER A 74 -11.33 7.00 6.25
N LYS A 75 -11.08 7.99 7.11
CA LYS A 75 -11.89 9.22 7.18
C LYS A 75 -11.68 10.13 5.97
N LEU A 76 -10.45 10.22 5.46
CA LEU A 76 -10.11 11.10 4.34
C LEU A 76 -10.64 10.56 3.00
N TYR A 77 -10.44 9.26 2.75
CA TYR A 77 -10.73 8.66 1.45
C TYR A 77 -12.06 7.91 1.40
N MET A 78 -12.70 7.65 2.54
CA MET A 78 -13.99 6.95 2.64
C MET A 78 -14.01 5.65 1.80
N PRO A 79 -13.09 4.70 2.05
CA PRO A 79 -12.97 3.49 1.25
C PRO A 79 -14.22 2.62 1.38
N ASP A 80 -14.53 1.87 0.32
CA ASP A 80 -15.63 0.92 0.28
C ASP A 80 -15.32 -0.33 1.13
N ILE A 81 -14.04 -0.71 1.18
CA ILE A 81 -13.55 -1.89 1.90
C ILE A 81 -12.30 -1.53 2.70
N ILE A 82 -12.21 -2.04 3.93
CA ILE A 82 -10.99 -1.96 4.75
C ILE A 82 -10.53 -3.38 5.08
N ILE A 83 -9.27 -3.68 4.78
CA ILE A 83 -8.54 -4.87 5.26
C ILE A 83 -7.58 -4.39 6.33
N SER A 84 -7.74 -4.87 7.55
CA SER A 84 -6.85 -4.57 8.67
C SER A 84 -6.34 -5.85 9.29
N ASP A 85 -5.06 -5.88 9.68
CA ASP A 85 -4.59 -6.88 10.65
C ASP A 85 -5.27 -6.64 12.00
N VAL A 86 -5.51 -7.73 12.73
CA VAL A 86 -6.05 -7.75 14.09
C VAL A 86 -4.91 -7.48 15.10
N MET A 87 -3.70 -7.95 14.83
CA MET A 87 -2.59 -7.86 15.78
C MET A 87 -1.60 -6.76 15.37
N MET A 88 -1.99 -5.49 15.55
CA MET A 88 -1.11 -4.33 15.32
C MET A 88 -0.58 -3.73 16.63
N PRO A 89 0.64 -3.16 16.65
CA PRO A 89 1.10 -2.30 17.73
C PRO A 89 0.24 -1.03 17.84
N GLU A 90 0.12 -0.50 19.06
CA GLU A 90 -0.54 0.77 19.41
C GLU A 90 -2.08 0.79 19.32
N ILE A 91 -2.67 0.54 18.13
CA ILE A 91 -4.12 0.49 17.93
C ILE A 91 -4.48 -0.84 17.27
N ASP A 92 -5.27 -1.64 17.97
CA ASP A 92 -5.87 -2.87 17.45
C ASP A 92 -6.83 -2.52 16.29
N GLY A 93 -6.78 -3.29 15.19
CA GLY A 93 -7.67 -3.13 14.05
C GLY A 93 -9.15 -3.14 14.44
N ILE A 94 -9.52 -3.79 15.55
CA ILE A 94 -10.88 -3.76 16.10
C ILE A 94 -11.27 -2.36 16.61
N GLU A 95 -10.32 -1.65 17.21
CA GLU A 95 -10.53 -0.28 17.73
C GLU A 95 -10.58 0.74 16.59
N MET A 96 -9.94 0.45 15.45
CA MET A 96 -10.03 1.25 14.23
C MET A 96 -11.41 1.19 13.54
N VAL A 97 -12.17 0.11 13.74
CA VAL A 97 -13.47 -0.14 13.08
C VAL A 97 -14.66 0.34 13.94
N ARG A 98 -14.42 0.79 15.18
CA ARG A 98 -15.44 1.37 16.06
C ARG A 98 -15.71 2.84 15.74
#